data_AF-A0A3P7LV67-F1
#
_entry.id   AF-A0A3P7LV67-F1
#
_cell.length_a   1.000
_cell.length_b   1.000
_cell.length_c   1.000
_cell.angle_alpha   90.00
_cell.angle_beta   90.00
_cell.angle_gamma   90.00
#
_symmetry.space_group_name_H-M   'P 1'
#
loop_
_entity.id
_entity.type
_entity.pdbx_description
1 polymer ?
#
loop_
_entity_poly.entity_id
_entity_poly.type
_entity_poly.pdbx_seq_one_letter_code
_entity_poly.pdbx_strand_id
1 'polypeptide(L)'
;MQVSTEQKKAIRVLIDGVEKWYAEWHKWRPRNIGLLCNLTELNFAGAGLKVLPDRGILGALPCLQRLNLQDNLINSLNKALWHCDHLVELRVDRNQLHSVKGELQNIHCLRVLTMAGNNIYNLPVSLMLS
;
A
#
# COMPACT_ATOMS: atom_id res chain seq x y z
N MET A 1 -7.88 -17.47 1.01
CA MET A 1 -8.42 -17.32 2.39
C MET A 1 -9.50 -16.26 2.37
N GLN A 2 -10.66 -16.52 2.97
CA GLN A 2 -11.71 -15.49 3.10
C GLN A 2 -11.39 -14.57 4.28
N VAL A 3 -11.37 -13.26 4.04
CA VAL A 3 -11.16 -12.22 5.06
C VAL A 3 -12.31 -12.23 6.06
N SER A 4 -12.02 -12.26 7.36
CA SER A 4 -13.06 -12.31 8.42
C SER A 4 -13.90 -11.03 8.45
N THR A 5 -15.11 -11.08 9.01
CA THR A 5 -15.98 -9.90 9.16
C THR A 5 -15.31 -8.78 9.95
N GLU A 6 -14.51 -9.14 10.95
CA GLU A 6 -13.74 -8.19 11.77
C GLU A 6 -12.57 -7.58 10.99
N GLN A 7 -11.88 -8.38 10.17
CA GLN A 7 -10.86 -7.88 9.27
C GLN A 7 -11.44 -6.95 8.20
N LYS A 8 -12.62 -7.26 7.64
CA LYS A 8 -13.32 -6.36 6.70
C LYS A 8 -13.67 -5.03 7.36
N LYS A 9 -14.15 -5.04 8.60
CA LYS A 9 -14.40 -3.82 9.37
C LYS A 9 -13.10 -3.04 9.62
N ALA A 10 -12.02 -3.73 9.98
CA ALA A 10 -10.71 -3.09 10.19
C ALA A 10 -10.14 -2.49 8.88
N ILE A 11 -10.28 -3.18 7.75
CA ILE A 11 -9.93 -2.67 6.41
C ILE A 11 -10.78 -1.44 6.07
N ARG A 12 -12.08 -1.47 6.37
CA ARG A 12 -12.95 -0.32 6.13
C ARG A 12 -12.56 0.89 6.98
N VAL A 13 -12.27 0.68 8.26
CA VAL A 13 -11.73 1.72 9.16
C VAL A 13 -10.39 2.25 8.65
N LEU A 14 -9.56 1.38 8.07
CA LEU A 14 -8.33 1.76 7.40
C LEU A 14 -8.58 2.70 6.20
N ILE A 15 -9.50 2.34 5.30
CA ILE A 15 -9.86 3.15 4.12
C ILE A 15 -10.42 4.50 4.55
N ASP A 16 -11.44 4.49 5.41
CA ASP A 16 -12.10 5.69 5.93
C ASP A 16 -11.10 6.55 6.75
N GLY A 17 -10.11 5.88 7.35
CA GLY A 17 -9.00 6.47 8.07
C GLY A 17 -8.00 7.16 7.15
N VAL A 18 -7.70 6.65 5.95
CA VAL A 18 -6.67 7.23 5.07
C VAL A 18 -7.02 8.67 4.65
N GLU A 19 -8.29 8.99 4.43
CA GLU A 19 -8.72 10.36 4.13
C GLU A 19 -8.70 11.27 5.38
N LYS A 20 -9.14 10.74 6.55
CA LYS A 20 -9.19 11.51 7.81
C LYS A 20 -7.85 11.65 8.53
N TRP A 21 -6.93 10.71 8.31
CA TRP A 21 -5.63 10.63 8.99
C TRP A 21 -4.72 11.79 8.62
N TYR A 22 -4.75 12.26 7.36
CA TYR A 22 -3.94 13.41 6.97
C TYR A 22 -4.24 14.69 7.78
N ALA A 23 -5.45 14.81 8.34
CA ALA A 23 -5.83 15.95 9.18
C ALA A 23 -5.49 15.74 10.67
N GLU A 24 -5.62 14.52 11.21
CA GLU A 24 -5.55 14.26 12.66
C GLU A 24 -4.76 12.99 13.05
N TRP A 25 -3.68 12.63 12.33
CA TRP A 25 -2.95 11.36 12.51
C TRP A 25 -2.49 11.06 13.95
N HIS A 26 -2.18 12.10 14.73
CA HIS A 26 -1.78 11.97 16.14
C HIS A 26 -2.91 11.49 17.07
N LYS A 27 -4.18 11.67 16.69
CA LYS A 27 -5.35 11.33 17.53
C LYS A 27 -5.85 9.90 17.33
N TRP A 28 -5.49 9.23 16.25
CA TRP A 28 -6.07 7.94 15.87
C TRP A 28 -5.01 6.85 15.71
N ARG A 29 -4.72 6.15 16.81
CA ARG A 29 -4.13 4.79 16.81
C ARG A 29 -5.28 3.78 16.84
N PRO A 30 -5.66 3.13 15.72
CA PRO A 30 -6.76 2.19 15.75
C PRO A 30 -6.37 0.98 16.61
N ARG A 31 -7.12 0.76 17.69
CA ARG A 31 -6.97 -0.41 18.59
C ARG A 31 -7.11 -1.76 17.85
N ASN A 32 -7.62 -1.75 16.62
CA ASN A 32 -7.96 -2.94 15.84
C ASN A 32 -6.90 -3.35 14.81
N ILE A 33 -5.79 -2.61 14.69
CA ILE A 33 -4.73 -2.93 13.74
C ILE A 33 -4.11 -4.31 14.01
N GLY A 34 -4.07 -4.75 15.27
CA GLY A 34 -3.58 -6.09 15.65
C GLY A 34 -4.38 -7.25 15.03
N LEU A 35 -5.62 -7.03 14.59
CA LEU A 35 -6.45 -8.04 13.91
C LEU A 35 -6.00 -8.31 12.47
N LEU A 36 -5.11 -7.47 11.93
CA LEU A 36 -4.62 -7.54 10.56
C LEU A 36 -3.23 -8.17 10.46
N CYS A 37 -2.67 -8.65 11.57
CA CYS A 37 -1.35 -9.28 11.60
C CYS A 37 -1.23 -10.45 10.62
N ASN A 38 -2.31 -11.20 10.41
CA ASN A 38 -2.37 -12.35 9.51
C ASN A 38 -2.93 -12.01 8.12
N LEU A 39 -3.17 -10.74 7.81
CA LEU A 39 -3.73 -10.34 6.52
C LEU A 39 -2.66 -10.50 5.42
N THR A 40 -2.92 -11.37 4.45
CA THR A 40 -2.00 -11.63 3.35
C THR A 40 -2.32 -10.85 2.08
N GLU A 41 -3.56 -10.37 1.94
CA GLU A 41 -4.01 -9.61 0.77
C GLU A 41 -4.80 -8.39 1.23
N LEU A 42 -4.42 -7.22 0.71
CA LEU A 42 -5.11 -5.96 0.95
C LEU A 42 -5.50 -5.34 -0.40
N ASN A 43 -6.78 -5.03 -0.54
CA ASN A 43 -7.32 -4.46 -1.76
C ASN A 43 -7.98 -3.10 -1.47
N PHE A 44 -7.36 -2.04 -1.98
CA PHE A 44 -7.89 -0.68 -2.00
C PHE A 44 -8.13 -0.19 -3.42
N ALA A 45 -8.40 -1.10 -4.36
CA ALA A 45 -8.77 -0.73 -5.71
C ALA A 45 -9.98 0.23 -5.71
N GLY A 46 -9.91 1.34 -6.45
CA GLY A 46 -11.05 2.25 -6.59
C GLY A 46 -11.42 3.03 -5.33
N ALA A 47 -10.53 3.12 -4.34
CA ALA A 47 -10.80 3.76 -3.06
C ALA A 47 -10.58 5.28 -3.04
N GLY A 48 -10.22 5.90 -4.17
CA GLY A 48 -10.00 7.34 -4.27
C GLY A 48 -8.75 7.85 -3.56
N LEU A 49 -7.80 6.96 -3.24
CA LEU A 49 -6.60 7.30 -2.48
C LEU A 49 -5.73 8.28 -3.25
N LYS A 50 -5.42 9.43 -2.66
CA LYS A 50 -4.49 10.42 -3.24
C LYS A 50 -3.04 10.17 -2.86
N VAL A 51 -2.82 9.47 -1.75
CA VAL A 51 -1.49 9.15 -1.24
C VAL A 51 -1.50 7.74 -0.67
N LEU A 52 -0.35 7.07 -0.75
CA LEU A 52 -0.15 5.78 -0.13
C LEU A 52 -0.21 5.89 1.41
N PRO A 53 -0.82 4.92 2.12
CA PRO A 53 -0.79 4.86 3.58
C PRO A 53 0.63 4.97 4.16
N ASP A 54 0.77 5.57 5.35
CA ASP A 54 2.07 5.71 6.00
C ASP A 54 2.59 4.41 6.63
N ARG A 55 3.79 4.48 7.21
CA ARG A 55 4.47 3.32 7.82
C ARG A 55 3.71 2.70 8.99
N GLY A 56 2.89 3.46 9.71
CA GLY A 56 2.14 2.97 10.86
C GLY A 56 1.05 1.97 10.45
N ILE A 57 0.54 2.12 9.24
CA ILE A 57 -0.46 1.25 8.64
C ILE A 57 0.21 0.02 8.02
N LEU A 58 1.12 0.26 7.07
CA LEU A 58 1.74 -0.83 6.32
C LEU A 58 2.65 -1.68 7.20
N GLY A 59 3.34 -1.08 8.17
CA GLY A 59 4.15 -1.80 9.15
C GLY A 59 3.34 -2.61 10.16
N ALA A 60 2.02 -2.47 10.17
CA ALA A 60 1.15 -3.30 10.98
C ALA A 60 0.47 -4.43 10.22
N LEU A 61 0.89 -4.64 8.97
CA LEU A 61 0.48 -5.74 8.11
C LEU A 61 1.70 -6.63 7.80
N PRO A 62 2.34 -7.24 8.83
CA PRO A 62 3.62 -7.93 8.67
C PRO A 62 3.55 -9.14 7.73
N CYS A 63 2.37 -9.76 7.57
CA CYS A 63 2.17 -10.90 6.67
C CYS A 63 1.64 -10.51 5.28
N LEU A 64 1.59 -9.22 4.94
CA LEU A 64 1.03 -8.77 3.66
C LEU A 64 1.87 -9.25 2.48
N GLN A 65 1.26 -9.98 1.57
CA GLN A 65 1.88 -10.52 0.36
C GLN A 65 1.37 -9.84 -0.92
N ARG A 66 0.12 -9.38 -0.94
CA ARG A 66 -0.47 -8.72 -2.11
C ARG A 66 -1.13 -7.41 -1.71
N LEU A 67 -0.71 -6.35 -2.38
CA LEU A 67 -1.26 -5.01 -2.20
C LEU A 67 -1.82 -4.51 -3.54
N ASN A 68 -3.14 -4.36 -3.60
CA ASN A 68 -3.82 -3.83 -4.77
C ASN A 68 -4.28 -2.40 -4.52
N LEU A 69 -3.72 -1.46 -5.27
CA LEU A 69 -3.98 -0.03 -5.23
C LEU A 69 -4.42 0.51 -6.60
N GLN A 70 -4.87 -0.35 -7.51
CA GLN A 70 -5.32 0.07 -8.84
C GLN A 70 -6.46 1.09 -8.77
N ASP A 71 -6.64 1.91 -9.81
CA ASP A 71 -7.78 2.85 -9.89
C ASP A 71 -7.84 3.83 -8.72
N ASN A 72 -6.70 4.43 -8.38
CA ASN A 72 -6.62 5.46 -7.35
C ASN A 72 -6.01 6.74 -7.94
N LEU A 73 -5.76 7.74 -7.09
CA LEU A 73 -5.21 9.03 -7.45
C LEU A 73 -3.80 9.21 -6.85
N ILE A 74 -3.08 8.12 -6.60
CA ILE A 74 -1.79 8.15 -5.90
C ILE A 74 -0.76 8.82 -6.80
N ASN A 75 -0.19 9.92 -6.34
CA ASN A 75 0.79 10.71 -7.09
C ASN A 75 2.25 10.28 -6.85
N SER A 76 2.51 9.58 -5.74
CA SER A 76 3.83 9.13 -5.32
C SER A 76 3.71 7.90 -4.41
N LEU A 77 4.65 6.97 -4.57
CA LEU A 77 4.91 5.95 -3.56
C LEU A 77 5.71 6.58 -2.41
N ASN A 78 5.74 5.93 -1.25
CA ASN A 78 6.53 6.40 -0.12
C ASN A 78 7.26 5.24 0.58
N LYS A 79 8.16 5.58 1.51
CA LYS A 79 8.97 4.62 2.27
C LYS A 79 8.17 3.70 3.21
N ALA A 80 6.84 3.85 3.32
CA ALA A 80 6.03 2.93 4.09
C ALA A 80 6.08 1.51 3.52
N LEU A 81 6.26 1.36 2.21
CA LEU A 81 6.43 0.05 1.54
C LEU A 81 7.62 -0.75 2.06
N TRP A 82 8.63 -0.08 2.65
CA TRP A 82 9.79 -0.75 3.24
C TRP A 82 9.45 -1.64 4.44
N HIS A 83 8.23 -1.54 4.98
CA HIS A 83 7.78 -2.38 6.09
C HIS A 83 6.95 -3.57 5.62
N CYS A 84 6.77 -3.72 4.30
CA CYS A 84 6.06 -4.85 3.71
C CYS A 84 7.08 -5.93 3.28
N ASP A 85 7.78 -6.52 4.25
CA ASP A 85 8.90 -7.44 4.01
C ASP A 85 8.51 -8.68 3.19
N HIS A 86 7.25 -9.09 3.26
CA HIS A 86 6.70 -10.26 2.58
C HIS A 86 5.93 -9.92 1.29
N LEU A 87 5.96 -8.66 0.83
CA LEU A 87 5.17 -8.24 -0.32
C LEU A 87 5.71 -8.87 -1.60
N VAL A 88 4.89 -9.72 -2.22
CA VAL A 88 5.18 -10.44 -3.47
C VAL A 88 4.56 -9.72 -4.66
N GLU A 89 3.43 -9.07 -4.46
CA GLU A 89 2.67 -8.43 -5.53
C GLU A 89 2.20 -7.03 -5.14
N LEU A 90 2.58 -6.05 -5.96
CA LEU A 90 2.15 -4.66 -5.86
C LEU A 90 1.49 -4.23 -7.18
N ARG A 91 0.20 -3.91 -7.12
CA ARG A 91 -0.53 -3.34 -8.25
C ARG A 91 -0.86 -1.89 -8.00
N VAL A 92 -0.33 -1.00 -8.84
CA VAL A 92 -0.55 0.45 -8.79
C VAL A 92 -0.99 0.99 -10.15
N ASP A 93 -1.61 0.16 -10.98
CA ASP A 93 -2.15 0.56 -12.28
C ASP A 93 -3.18 1.68 -12.14
N ARG A 94 -3.32 2.52 -13.17
CA ARG A 94 -4.32 3.60 -13.27
C ARG A 94 -4.27 4.50 -12.02
N ASN A 95 -3.09 5.06 -11.77
CA ASN A 95 -2.80 6.05 -10.74
C ASN A 95 -2.16 7.30 -11.38
N GLN A 96 -1.61 8.21 -10.56
CA GLN A 96 -0.98 9.46 -11.02
C GLN A 96 0.52 9.48 -10.72
N LEU A 97 1.19 8.32 -10.69
CA LEU A 97 2.61 8.23 -10.38
C LEU A 97 3.44 8.91 -11.49
N HIS A 98 4.37 9.77 -11.08
CA HIS A 98 5.27 10.49 -12.00
C HIS A 98 6.68 9.88 -12.04
N SER A 99 7.12 9.31 -10.92
CA SER A 99 8.40 8.62 -10.81
C SER A 99 8.33 7.58 -9.70
N VAL A 100 9.19 6.58 -9.78
CA VAL A 100 9.46 5.63 -8.70
C VAL A 100 10.96 5.69 -8.41
N LYS A 101 11.36 6.14 -7.22
CA LYS A 101 12.75 6.42 -6.83
C LYS A 101 13.07 5.81 -5.46
N GLY A 102 13.53 4.56 -5.46
CA GLY A 102 14.04 3.92 -4.25
C GLY A 102 12.97 3.52 -3.23
N GLU A 103 11.69 3.84 -3.43
CA GLU A 103 10.60 3.35 -2.56
C GLU A 103 10.45 1.83 -2.64
N LEU A 104 10.86 1.23 -3.76
CA LEU A 104 10.85 -0.22 -3.96
C LEU A 104 12.17 -0.92 -3.56
N GLN A 105 13.21 -0.16 -3.19
CA GLN A 105 14.56 -0.71 -2.96
C GLN A 105 14.60 -1.78 -1.85
N ASN A 106 13.74 -1.64 -0.84
CA ASN A 106 13.71 -2.54 0.32
C ASN A 106 12.58 -3.58 0.25
N ILE A 107 11.90 -3.74 -0.89
CA ILE A 107 10.84 -4.75 -1.05
C ILE A 107 11.44 -5.99 -1.71
N HIS A 108 12.22 -6.75 -0.94
CA HIS A 108 13.06 -7.84 -1.47
C HIS A 108 12.28 -9.03 -2.02
N CYS A 109 11.02 -9.21 -1.61
CA CYS A 109 10.18 -10.33 -2.05
C CYS A 109 9.33 -10.01 -3.28
N LEU A 110 9.41 -8.79 -3.83
CA LEU A 110 8.51 -8.34 -4.90
C LEU A 110 8.79 -9.11 -6.20
N ARG A 111 7.77 -9.80 -6.72
CA ARG A 111 7.84 -10.57 -7.97
C ARG A 111 6.92 -10.02 -9.05
N VAL A 112 5.84 -9.36 -8.65
CA VAL A 112 4.85 -8.77 -9.56
C VAL A 112 4.71 -7.30 -9.22
N LEU A 113 5.05 -6.44 -10.18
CA LEU A 113 4.82 -5.01 -10.13
C LEU A 113 4.06 -4.60 -11.39
N THR A 114 2.86 -4.05 -11.21
CA THR A 114 2.10 -3.47 -12.32
C THR A 114 1.82 -2.00 -12.04
N MET A 115 2.07 -1.16 -13.04
CA MET A 115 2.02 0.30 -12.94
C MET A 115 1.56 0.95 -14.25
N ALA A 116 0.82 0.21 -15.07
CA ALA A 116 0.28 0.70 -16.33
C ALA A 116 -0.73 1.83 -16.09
N GLY A 117 -0.83 2.79 -17.02
CA GLY A 117 -1.75 3.92 -16.87
C GLY A 117 -1.35 4.91 -15.76
N ASN A 118 -0.04 5.06 -15.52
CA ASN A 118 0.54 6.17 -14.75
C ASN A 118 1.30 7.13 -15.69
N ASN A 119 1.79 8.25 -15.14
CA ASN A 119 2.56 9.27 -15.87
C ASN A 119 4.08 9.12 -15.62
N ILE A 120 4.58 7.88 -15.60
CA ILE A 120 5.95 7.59 -15.15
C ILE A 120 6.95 7.91 -16.27
N TYR A 121 7.82 8.88 -16.00
CA TYR A 121 8.91 9.26 -16.91
C TYR A 121 10.30 8.84 -16.36
N ASN A 122 10.36 8.28 -15.15
CA ASN A 122 11.62 7.84 -14.55
C ASN A 122 11.40 6.60 -13.67
N LEU A 123 12.18 5.56 -13.93
CA LEU A 123 12.20 4.29 -13.20
C LEU A 123 13.51 4.15 -12.42
N PRO A 124 13.49 3.50 -11.24
CA PRO A 124 14.70 3.31 -10.47
C PRO A 124 15.56 2.23 -11.13
N VAL A 125 16.87 2.43 -11.13
CA VAL A 125 17.85 1.48 -11.68
C VAL A 125 17.71 0.09 -11.07
N SER A 126 17.22 -0.02 -9.82
CA SER A 126 16.95 -1.30 -9.16
C SER A 126 15.94 -2.19 -9.89
N LEU A 127 15.05 -1.63 -10.73
CA LEU A 127 14.15 -2.41 -11.59
C LEU A 127 14.74 -2.74 -12.96
N MET A 128 15.88 -2.14 -13.31
CA MET A 128 16.55 -2.34 -14.60
C MET A 128 17.66 -3.39 -14.56
N LEU A 129 18.06 -3.83 -13.36
CA LEU A 129 19.21 -4.74 -13.13
C LEU A 129 18.83 -6.18 -12.75
N SER A 130 17.60 -6.62 -13.02
CA SER A 130 17.15 -8.01 -12.77
C SER A 130 17.34 -8.92 -13.98
#